data_AF-A0A7J5EBQ6-F1
#
_entry.id   AF-A0A7J5EBQ6-F1
#
_cell.length_a   1.000
_cell.length_b   1.000
_cell.length_c   1.000
_cell.angle_alpha   90.00
_cell.angle_beta   90.00
_cell.angle_gamma   90.00
#
_symmetry.space_group_name_H-M   'P 1'
#
loop_
_entity.id
_entity.type
_entity.pdbx_description
1 polymer ?
#
loop_
_entity_poly.entity_id
_entity_poly.type
_entity_poly.pdbx_seq_one_letter_code
_entity_poly.pdbx_strand_id
1 'polypeptide(L)'
;CDALFMAPPAMTRLAAATGETKYLETMDLMFWDTYEYLFDKNENLFYRDDRFKPDAEPLLLSANGKPIFWSRGNGWVLAGLARVLEFMPDDFLNKMKYEKLFKDMSAKLITLQDEKGLWHSNLLDPVESPEPESSGTAFFCYGLAWGVNNGYLDKETYLPVIKKAWEGLNGCLDENGQLHWVQLVGSAPAPVKYEDSVEYATGAFLLAGSEVVKLID
;
A
#
# COMPACT_ATOMS: atom_id res chain seq x y z
N CYS A 1 -1.87 -4.32 10.02
CA CYS A 1 -0.83 -3.54 9.34
C CYS A 1 -1.33 -2.14 8.96
N ASP A 2 -2.64 -1.95 8.79
CA ASP A 2 -3.31 -0.70 8.40
C ASP A 2 -2.91 0.54 9.22
N ALA A 3 -2.65 0.35 10.52
CA ALA A 3 -2.22 1.40 11.44
C ALA A 3 -0.97 2.16 10.95
N LEU A 4 -0.14 1.53 10.11
CA LEU A 4 1.07 2.11 9.54
C LEU A 4 0.79 3.24 8.52
N PHE A 5 -0.42 3.35 8.00
CA PHE A 5 -0.89 4.54 7.27
C PHE A 5 -1.44 5.62 8.19
N MET A 6 -2.10 5.20 9.27
CA MET A 6 -2.97 6.08 10.06
C MET A 6 -2.17 7.01 10.97
N ALA A 7 -1.22 6.47 11.73
CA ALA A 7 -0.49 7.22 12.75
C ALA A 7 0.90 7.72 12.30
N PRO A 8 1.76 6.89 11.67
CA PRO A 8 3.14 7.31 11.40
C PRO A 8 3.27 8.58 10.52
N PRO A 9 2.48 8.77 9.45
CA PRO A 9 2.51 10.02 8.67
C PRO A 9 2.09 11.27 9.43
N ALA A 10 1.31 11.14 10.51
CA ALA A 10 0.94 12.27 11.36
C ALA A 10 2.08 12.63 12.33
N MET A 11 2.74 11.62 12.90
CA MET A 11 3.86 11.81 13.84
C MET A 11 5.09 12.44 13.15
N THR A 12 5.42 12.00 11.93
CA THR A 12 6.49 12.59 11.11
C THR A 12 6.21 14.06 10.78
N ARG A 13 4.98 14.39 10.36
CA ARG A 13 4.56 15.78 10.13
C ARG A 13 4.59 16.63 11.39
N LEU A 14 4.18 16.08 12.54
CA LEU A 14 4.26 16.79 13.82
C LEU A 14 5.71 17.09 14.22
N ALA A 15 6.61 16.14 14.03
CA ALA A 15 8.04 16.38 14.26
C ALA A 15 8.58 17.48 13.34
N ALA A 16 8.25 17.44 12.04
CA ALA A 16 8.67 18.46 11.08
C ALA A 16 8.10 19.85 11.42
N ALA A 17 6.86 19.92 11.90
CA ALA A 17 6.20 21.20 12.21
C ALA A 17 6.65 21.80 13.55
N THR A 18 6.97 20.97 14.54
CA THR A 18 7.31 21.43 15.90
C THR A 18 8.82 21.44 16.18
N GLY A 19 9.60 20.68 15.41
CA GLY A 19 11.01 20.41 15.69
C GLY A 19 11.24 19.41 16.84
N GLU A 20 10.19 18.82 17.40
CA GLU A 20 10.31 17.90 18.54
C GLU A 20 10.55 16.45 18.09
N THR A 21 11.75 15.92 18.36
CA THR A 21 12.16 14.57 17.93
C THR A 21 11.37 13.44 18.60
N LYS A 22 10.78 13.68 19.77
CA LYS A 22 9.98 12.68 20.52
C LYS A 22 8.87 12.02 19.68
N TYR A 23 8.31 12.76 18.72
CA TYR A 23 7.29 12.22 17.81
C TYR A 23 7.90 11.20 16.83
N LEU A 24 9.09 11.46 16.28
CA LEU A 24 9.81 10.50 15.43
C LEU A 24 10.29 9.29 16.22
N GLU A 25 10.84 9.49 17.42
CA GLU A 25 11.32 8.41 18.28
C GLU A 25 10.19 7.46 18.68
N THR A 26 9.03 8.01 19.05
CA THR A 26 7.83 7.20 19.40
C THR A 26 7.31 6.46 18.18
N MET A 27 7.21 7.14 17.04
CA MET A 27 6.79 6.53 15.79
C MET A 27 7.72 5.38 15.41
N ASP A 28 9.03 5.57 15.53
CA ASP A 28 10.02 4.60 15.10
C ASP A 28 9.96 3.31 15.90
N LEU A 29 9.84 3.43 17.22
CA LEU A 29 9.62 2.27 18.10
C LEU A 29 8.36 1.48 17.69
N MET A 30 7.21 2.15 17.60
CA MET A 30 5.93 1.50 17.31
C MET A 30 5.86 0.92 15.89
N PHE A 31 6.47 1.59 14.91
CA PHE A 31 6.54 1.13 13.53
C PHE A 31 7.31 -0.18 13.46
N TRP A 32 8.51 -0.23 14.07
CA TRP A 32 9.36 -1.41 14.00
C TRP A 32 8.84 -2.59 14.85
N ASP A 33 8.12 -2.33 15.95
CA ASP A 33 7.37 -3.37 16.67
C ASP A 33 6.33 -4.05 15.76
N THR A 34 5.60 -3.24 14.99
CA THR A 34 4.61 -3.76 14.03
C THR A 34 5.29 -4.51 12.89
N TYR A 35 6.41 -4.00 12.38
CA TYR A 35 7.21 -4.67 11.34
C TYR A 35 7.71 -6.04 11.80
N GLU A 36 8.38 -6.14 12.95
CA GLU A 36 8.91 -7.42 13.41
C GLU A 36 7.79 -8.43 13.69
N TYR A 37 6.60 -7.96 14.05
CA TYR A 37 5.47 -8.85 14.34
C TYR A 37 4.72 -9.32 13.09
N LEU A 38 4.52 -8.46 12.08
CA LEU A 38 3.59 -8.71 10.96
C LEU A 38 4.24 -8.81 9.57
N PHE A 39 5.50 -8.41 9.40
CA PHE A 39 6.15 -8.46 8.09
C PHE A 39 6.71 -9.85 7.78
N ASP A 40 6.34 -10.38 6.62
CA ASP A 40 6.91 -11.61 6.10
C ASP A 40 8.14 -11.29 5.24
N LYS A 41 9.33 -11.68 5.73
CA LYS A 41 10.61 -11.39 5.07
C LYS A 41 10.85 -12.24 3.80
N ASN A 42 10.09 -13.33 3.60
CA ASN A 42 10.19 -14.13 2.38
C ASN A 42 9.31 -13.54 1.28
N GLU A 43 8.09 -13.13 1.65
CA GLU A 43 7.14 -12.55 0.70
C GLU A 43 7.33 -11.06 0.49
N ASN A 44 8.04 -10.34 1.37
CA ASN A 44 8.14 -8.88 1.39
C ASN A 44 6.78 -8.18 1.45
N LEU A 45 5.85 -8.75 2.22
CA LEU A 45 4.50 -8.25 2.43
C LEU A 45 4.12 -8.32 3.91
N PHE A 46 3.14 -7.53 4.30
CA PHE A 46 2.58 -7.53 5.64
C PHE A 46 1.33 -8.41 5.72
N TYR A 47 1.30 -9.30 6.72
CA TYR A 47 0.05 -9.85 7.19
C TYR A 47 -0.82 -8.74 7.79
N ARG A 48 -2.15 -8.87 7.66
CA ARG A 48 -3.08 -7.88 8.24
C ARG A 48 -2.95 -7.85 9.76
N ASP A 49 -2.93 -9.02 10.37
CA ASP A 49 -2.77 -9.25 11.81
C ASP A 49 -2.25 -10.67 12.05
N ASP A 50 -2.17 -11.06 13.32
CA ASP A 50 -1.65 -12.34 13.79
C ASP A 50 -2.42 -13.56 13.26
N ARG A 51 -3.72 -13.45 12.97
CA ARG A 51 -4.56 -14.57 12.51
C ARG A 51 -4.13 -15.13 11.15
N PHE A 52 -3.40 -14.35 10.36
CA PHE A 52 -2.93 -14.75 9.02
C PHE A 52 -1.50 -15.25 9.01
N LYS A 53 -0.79 -15.21 10.15
CA LYS A 53 0.60 -15.66 10.24
C LYS A 53 0.70 -17.19 10.21
N PRO A 54 1.83 -17.77 9.75
CA PRO A 54 2.02 -19.22 9.70
C PRO A 54 1.91 -19.97 11.04
N ASP A 55 2.11 -19.27 12.15
CA ASP A 55 2.01 -19.78 13.53
C ASP A 55 0.64 -19.53 14.18
N ALA A 56 -0.34 -19.01 13.42
CA ALA A 56 -1.69 -18.80 13.89
C ALA A 56 -2.44 -20.11 14.12
N GLU A 57 -3.34 -20.13 15.11
CA GLU A 57 -4.17 -21.28 15.45
C GLU A 57 -5.65 -20.87 15.53
N PRO A 58 -6.50 -21.24 14.55
CA PRO A 58 -6.16 -21.99 13.33
C PRO A 58 -5.45 -21.10 12.29
N LEU A 59 -4.57 -21.71 11.48
CA LEU A 59 -3.96 -21.05 10.32
C LEU A 59 -5.02 -20.75 9.26
N LEU A 60 -5.14 -19.48 8.87
CA LEU A 60 -6.03 -19.04 7.80
C LEU A 60 -5.28 -19.02 6.46
N LEU A 61 -5.80 -19.78 5.49
CA LEU A 61 -5.31 -19.82 4.10
C LEU A 61 -6.47 -19.52 3.14
N SER A 62 -6.12 -19.08 1.94
CA SER A 62 -7.05 -19.03 0.81
C SER A 62 -7.64 -20.41 0.51
N ALA A 63 -8.74 -20.46 -0.24
CA ALA A 63 -9.36 -21.68 -0.72
C ALA A 63 -8.39 -22.59 -1.51
N ASN A 64 -7.34 -22.03 -2.13
CA ASN A 64 -6.29 -22.79 -2.83
C ASN A 64 -5.05 -23.08 -1.96
N GLY A 65 -5.13 -22.89 -0.65
CA GLY A 65 -4.06 -23.23 0.30
C GLY A 65 -2.86 -22.27 0.29
N LYS A 66 -3.00 -21.06 -0.24
CA LYS A 66 -1.96 -20.04 -0.24
C LYS A 66 -2.07 -19.07 0.94
N PRO A 67 -0.94 -18.48 1.41
CA PRO A 67 -0.96 -17.43 2.41
C PRO A 67 -1.84 -16.24 1.99
N ILE A 68 -2.48 -15.61 2.97
CA ILE A 68 -3.37 -14.47 2.73
C ILE A 68 -2.61 -13.16 2.97
N PHE A 69 -2.34 -12.43 1.89
CA PHE A 69 -1.84 -11.06 1.93
C PHE A 69 -2.85 -10.13 1.30
N TRP A 70 -3.44 -9.27 2.13
CA TRP A 70 -4.52 -8.40 1.68
C TRP A 70 -3.97 -7.19 0.93
N SER A 71 -4.50 -6.94 -0.28
CA SER A 71 -4.08 -5.83 -1.15
C SER A 71 -4.20 -4.48 -0.46
N ARG A 72 -5.40 -4.10 -0.01
CA ARG A 72 -5.57 -2.82 0.72
C ARG A 72 -4.73 -2.73 1.99
N GLY A 73 -4.55 -3.82 2.72
CA GLY A 73 -3.68 -3.85 3.91
C GLY A 73 -2.24 -3.45 3.58
N ASN A 74 -1.68 -4.04 2.51
CA ASN A 74 -0.35 -3.68 2.03
C ASN A 74 -0.32 -2.30 1.36
N GLY A 75 -1.42 -1.88 0.73
CA GLY A 75 -1.60 -0.54 0.17
C GLY A 75 -1.48 0.53 1.25
N TRP A 76 -2.14 0.34 2.40
CA TRP A 76 -1.98 1.22 3.56
C TRP A 76 -0.52 1.35 3.97
N VAL A 77 0.22 0.24 4.05
CA VAL A 77 1.63 0.29 4.47
C VAL A 77 2.50 1.01 3.45
N LEU A 78 2.41 0.67 2.15
CA LEU A 78 3.24 1.29 1.12
C LEU A 78 2.98 2.80 0.99
N ALA A 79 1.70 3.19 0.95
CA ALA A 79 1.32 4.60 0.92
C ALA A 79 1.70 5.32 2.23
N GLY A 80 1.63 4.63 3.37
CA GLY A 80 2.07 5.16 4.66
C GLY A 80 3.57 5.44 4.68
N LEU A 81 4.37 4.51 4.15
CA LEU A 81 5.82 4.66 4.01
C LEU A 81 6.19 5.86 3.12
N ALA A 82 5.53 6.03 1.97
CA ALA A 82 5.73 7.20 1.12
C ALA A 82 5.51 8.51 1.91
N ARG A 83 4.40 8.60 2.66
CA ARG A 83 4.07 9.77 3.46
C ARG A 83 4.95 9.98 4.70
N VAL A 84 5.54 8.91 5.23
CA VAL A 84 6.55 8.97 6.31
C VAL A 84 7.85 9.52 5.77
N LEU A 85 8.34 8.97 4.66
CA LEU A 85 9.60 9.36 4.03
C LEU A 85 9.58 10.81 3.52
N GLU A 86 8.42 11.29 3.06
CA GLU A 86 8.20 12.69 2.63
C GLU A 86 8.60 13.73 3.69
N PHE A 87 8.39 13.43 4.98
CA PHE A 87 8.66 14.36 6.09
C PHE A 87 9.76 13.88 7.05
N MET A 88 10.39 12.74 6.76
CA MET A 88 11.46 12.20 7.61
C MET A 88 12.79 12.92 7.36
N PRO A 89 13.42 13.52 8.39
CA PRO A 89 14.72 14.18 8.25
C PRO A 89 15.78 13.26 7.64
N ASP A 90 16.61 13.81 6.75
CA ASP A 90 17.66 13.05 6.06
C ASP A 90 18.70 12.45 7.02
N ASP A 91 18.94 13.09 8.15
CA ASP A 91 19.86 12.68 9.20
C ASP A 91 19.21 11.78 10.28
N PHE A 92 17.94 11.41 10.12
CA PHE A 92 17.29 10.49 11.04
C PHE A 92 17.94 9.10 10.97
N LEU A 93 18.46 8.63 12.11
CA LEU A 93 19.29 7.41 12.22
C LEU A 93 18.71 6.20 11.48
N ASN A 94 17.39 6.00 11.56
CA ASN A 94 16.72 4.82 11.01
C ASN A 94 16.12 5.03 9.61
N LYS A 95 16.32 6.19 8.95
CA LYS A 95 15.72 6.49 7.64
C LYS A 95 15.99 5.42 6.59
N MET A 96 17.24 4.94 6.49
CA MET A 96 17.62 3.87 5.55
C MET A 96 16.81 2.58 5.73
N LYS A 97 16.32 2.26 6.93
CA LYS A 97 15.47 1.08 7.16
C LYS A 97 14.09 1.25 6.49
N TYR A 98 13.50 2.45 6.57
CA TYR A 98 12.23 2.76 5.90
C TYR A 98 12.38 2.75 4.39
N GLU A 99 13.47 3.31 3.87
CA GLU A 99 13.77 3.28 2.44
C GLU A 99 13.93 1.85 1.93
N LYS A 100 14.64 1.01 2.67
CA LYS A 100 14.79 -0.41 2.33
C LYS A 100 13.45 -1.11 2.30
N LEU A 101 12.64 -0.95 3.35
CA LEU A 101 11.31 -1.56 3.42
C LEU A 101 10.41 -1.12 2.27
N PHE A 102 10.39 0.18 1.97
CA PHE A 102 9.63 0.74 0.86
C PHE A 102 10.06 0.14 -0.50
N LYS A 103 11.37 0.00 -0.73
CA LYS A 103 11.93 -0.62 -1.94
C LYS A 103 11.62 -2.12 -2.03
N ASP A 104 11.78 -2.87 -0.94
CA ASP A 104 11.50 -4.30 -0.89
C ASP A 104 10.01 -4.59 -1.20
N MET A 105 9.10 -3.83 -0.57
CA MET A 105 7.66 -3.94 -0.83
C MET A 105 7.32 -3.55 -2.27
N SER A 106 7.88 -2.44 -2.77
CA SER A 106 7.66 -1.99 -4.15
C SER A 106 8.08 -3.06 -5.16
N ALA A 107 9.26 -3.64 -4.98
CA ALA A 107 9.79 -4.69 -5.85
C ALA A 107 8.92 -5.95 -5.84
N LYS A 108 8.36 -6.35 -4.69
CA LYS A 108 7.39 -7.45 -4.63
C LYS A 108 6.10 -7.08 -5.34
N LEU A 109 5.52 -5.94 -5.02
CA LEU A 109 4.18 -5.57 -5.48
C LEU A 109 4.08 -5.50 -7.00
N ILE A 110 5.11 -4.99 -7.69
CA ILE A 110 5.09 -4.96 -9.17
C ILE A 110 5.03 -6.36 -9.81
N THR A 111 5.49 -7.41 -9.12
CA THR A 111 5.39 -8.81 -9.61
C THR A 111 3.98 -9.38 -9.51
N LEU A 112 3.09 -8.70 -8.78
CA LEU A 112 1.73 -9.16 -8.47
C LEU A 112 0.64 -8.39 -9.23
N GLN A 113 1.03 -7.42 -10.06
CA GLN A 113 0.09 -6.65 -10.88
C GLN A 113 -0.51 -7.54 -11.96
N ASP A 114 -1.83 -7.47 -12.15
CA ASP A 114 -2.50 -8.23 -13.19
C ASP A 114 -2.31 -7.64 -14.61
N GLU A 115 -2.88 -8.32 -15.59
CA GLU A 115 -2.82 -7.90 -17.00
C GLU A 115 -3.58 -6.60 -17.29
N LYS A 116 -4.52 -6.20 -16.43
CA LYS A 116 -5.31 -4.96 -16.54
C LYS A 116 -4.74 -3.80 -15.72
N GLY A 117 -3.64 -4.02 -15.00
CA GLY A 117 -2.96 -3.01 -14.18
C GLY A 117 -3.43 -2.95 -12.73
N LEU A 118 -4.34 -3.82 -12.31
CA LEU A 118 -4.92 -3.84 -10.98
C LEU A 118 -4.26 -4.90 -10.10
N TRP A 119 -4.43 -4.76 -8.78
CA TRP A 119 -4.13 -5.80 -7.81
C TRP A 119 -5.44 -6.34 -7.25
N HIS A 120 -5.52 -7.66 -7.15
CA HIS A 120 -6.67 -8.36 -6.59
C HIS A 120 -6.68 -8.32 -5.07
N SER A 121 -7.86 -8.52 -4.47
CA SER A 121 -8.04 -8.42 -3.01
C SER A 121 -7.06 -9.32 -2.22
N ASN A 122 -6.82 -10.55 -2.69
CA ASN A 122 -5.77 -11.44 -2.19
C ASN A 122 -4.55 -11.40 -3.13
N LEU A 123 -3.43 -10.86 -2.65
CA LEU A 123 -2.22 -10.60 -3.44
C LEU A 123 -1.55 -11.87 -3.96
N LEU A 124 -1.58 -12.97 -3.19
CA LEU A 124 -0.93 -14.23 -3.59
C LEU A 124 -1.91 -15.24 -4.19
N ASP A 125 -3.22 -14.98 -4.10
CA ASP A 125 -4.23 -15.81 -4.73
C ASP A 125 -5.27 -15.03 -5.54
N PRO A 126 -4.85 -14.39 -6.64
CA PRO A 126 -5.76 -13.60 -7.48
C PRO A 126 -6.87 -14.45 -8.14
N VAL A 127 -6.68 -15.77 -8.24
CA VAL A 127 -7.70 -16.68 -8.80
C VAL A 127 -8.89 -16.87 -7.85
N GLU A 128 -8.67 -16.76 -6.54
CA GLU A 128 -9.74 -16.83 -5.53
C GLU A 128 -10.59 -15.56 -5.49
N SER A 129 -9.99 -14.41 -5.79
CA SER A 129 -10.67 -13.10 -5.84
C SER A 129 -10.35 -12.39 -7.16
N PRO A 130 -10.85 -12.91 -8.30
CA PRO A 130 -10.48 -12.45 -9.63
C PRO A 130 -11.07 -11.08 -9.97
N GLU A 131 -11.99 -10.57 -9.14
CA GLU A 131 -12.58 -9.25 -9.35
C GLU A 131 -11.52 -8.15 -9.22
N PRO A 132 -11.68 -7.05 -9.98
CA PRO A 132 -10.97 -5.81 -9.72
C PRO A 132 -11.08 -5.36 -8.26
N GLU A 133 -9.98 -4.81 -7.72
CA GLU A 133 -9.99 -4.14 -6.42
C GLU A 133 -9.27 -2.79 -6.56
N SER A 134 -10.04 -1.72 -6.61
CA SER A 134 -9.53 -0.39 -6.96
C SER A 134 -8.83 0.33 -5.81
N SER A 135 -9.17 0.04 -4.55
CA SER A 135 -8.64 0.81 -3.42
C SER A 135 -7.19 0.47 -3.08
N GLY A 136 -6.83 -0.82 -2.99
CA GLY A 136 -5.45 -1.25 -2.82
C GLY A 136 -4.60 -0.84 -4.03
N THR A 137 -5.14 -1.01 -5.24
CA THR A 137 -4.49 -0.54 -6.48
C THR A 137 -4.19 0.96 -6.43
N ALA A 138 -5.12 1.80 -5.96
CA ALA A 138 -4.91 3.23 -5.85
C ALA A 138 -3.76 3.58 -4.88
N PHE A 139 -3.69 2.90 -3.72
CA PHE A 139 -2.56 3.09 -2.81
C PHE A 139 -1.22 2.64 -3.38
N PHE A 140 -1.19 1.52 -4.13
CA PHE A 140 0.02 1.08 -4.81
C PHE A 140 0.44 2.06 -5.90
N CYS A 141 -0.49 2.52 -6.73
CA CYS A 141 -0.24 3.52 -7.76
C CYS A 141 0.36 4.79 -7.13
N TYR A 142 -0.23 5.30 -6.05
CA TYR A 142 0.30 6.44 -5.30
C TYR A 142 1.72 6.19 -4.78
N GLY A 143 1.94 5.09 -4.03
CA GLY A 143 3.23 4.80 -3.43
C GLY A 143 4.33 4.67 -4.48
N LEU A 144 4.08 3.90 -5.54
CA LEU A 144 5.04 3.72 -6.63
C LEU A 144 5.33 5.02 -7.38
N ALA A 145 4.30 5.81 -7.71
CA ALA A 145 4.46 7.11 -8.38
C ALA A 145 5.26 8.10 -7.52
N TRP A 146 4.93 8.20 -6.24
CA TRP A 146 5.69 9.00 -5.28
C TRP A 146 7.15 8.55 -5.21
N GLY A 147 7.38 7.24 -5.17
CA GLY A 147 8.73 6.66 -5.12
C GLY A 147 9.58 7.04 -6.33
N VAL A 148 9.00 7.05 -7.53
CA VAL A 148 9.69 7.51 -8.76
C VAL A 148 9.94 9.02 -8.71
N ASN A 149 8.92 9.83 -8.37
CA ASN A 149 9.03 11.29 -8.31
C ASN A 149 10.10 11.79 -7.33
N ASN A 150 10.34 11.04 -6.24
CA ASN A 150 11.27 11.41 -5.18
C ASN A 150 12.61 10.64 -5.26
N GLY A 151 12.86 9.90 -6.35
CA GLY A 151 14.14 9.21 -6.58
C GLY A 151 14.39 7.97 -5.72
N TYR A 152 13.36 7.44 -5.05
CA TYR A 152 13.45 6.18 -4.30
C TYR A 152 13.36 4.95 -5.19
N LEU A 153 12.65 5.05 -6.32
CA LEU A 153 12.43 3.98 -7.29
C LEU A 153 12.90 4.45 -8.68
N ASP A 154 13.49 3.56 -9.47
CA ASP A 154 13.96 3.93 -10.80
C ASP A 154 12.81 4.07 -11.80
N LYS A 155 12.85 5.11 -12.64
CA LYS A 155 11.75 5.44 -13.55
C LYS A 155 11.54 4.34 -14.60
N GLU A 156 12.59 3.68 -15.07
CA GLU A 156 12.52 2.69 -16.15
C GLU A 156 11.74 1.43 -15.75
N THR A 157 11.96 0.93 -14.54
CA THR A 157 11.27 -0.27 -14.01
C THR A 157 9.82 0.05 -13.63
N TYR A 158 9.58 1.17 -12.94
CA TYR A 158 8.30 1.40 -12.26
C TYR A 158 7.30 2.21 -13.08
N LEU A 159 7.74 3.08 -14.00
CA LEU A 159 6.81 3.92 -14.78
C LEU A 159 5.80 3.11 -15.63
N PRO A 160 6.17 2.02 -16.31
CA PRO A 160 5.20 1.20 -17.04
C PRO A 160 4.11 0.62 -16.13
N VAL A 161 4.49 0.15 -14.94
CA VAL A 161 3.59 -0.42 -13.92
C VAL A 161 2.62 0.65 -13.40
N ILE A 162 3.13 1.85 -13.11
CA ILE A 162 2.32 2.98 -12.64
C ILE A 162 1.31 3.41 -13.70
N LYS A 163 1.73 3.54 -14.96
CA LYS A 163 0.84 3.92 -16.07
C LYS A 163 -0.30 2.91 -16.24
N LYS A 164 0.04 1.63 -16.21
CA LYS A 164 -0.94 0.55 -16.31
C LYS A 164 -1.93 0.56 -15.14
N ALA A 165 -1.44 0.81 -13.92
CA ALA A 165 -2.29 0.96 -12.74
C ALA A 165 -3.23 2.15 -12.88
N TRP A 166 -2.72 3.29 -13.34
CA TRP A 166 -3.52 4.49 -13.58
C TRP A 166 -4.60 4.26 -14.65
N GLU A 167 -4.26 3.60 -15.76
CA GLU A 167 -5.23 3.21 -16.79
C GLU A 167 -6.32 2.27 -16.24
N GLY A 168 -5.93 1.25 -15.47
CA GLY A 168 -6.86 0.35 -14.80
C GLY A 168 -7.81 1.07 -13.84
N LEU A 169 -7.28 1.99 -13.02
CA LEU A 169 -8.06 2.79 -12.09
C LEU A 169 -9.06 3.71 -12.80
N ASN A 170 -8.68 4.33 -13.91
CA ASN A 170 -9.61 5.13 -14.72
C ASN A 170 -10.74 4.27 -15.30
N GLY A 171 -10.48 2.99 -15.61
CA GLY A 171 -11.51 2.03 -15.98
C GLY A 171 -12.48 1.65 -14.86
N CYS A 172 -12.16 2.00 -13.60
CA CYS A 172 -13.04 1.82 -12.45
C CYS A 172 -13.89 3.07 -12.13
N LEU A 173 -13.77 4.16 -12.88
CA LEU A 173 -14.64 5.33 -12.72
C LEU A 173 -15.91 5.18 -13.56
N ASP A 174 -17.04 5.64 -13.03
CA ASP A 174 -18.23 5.88 -13.86
C ASP A 174 -18.23 7.29 -14.48
N GLU A 175 -19.25 7.57 -15.29
CA GLU A 175 -19.43 8.86 -15.98
C GLU A 175 -19.63 10.05 -15.02
N ASN A 176 -19.99 9.80 -13.76
CA ASN A 176 -20.15 10.83 -12.73
C ASN A 176 -18.87 11.02 -11.89
N GLY A 177 -17.82 10.23 -12.17
CA GLY A 177 -16.56 10.26 -11.44
C GLY A 177 -16.57 9.46 -10.14
N GLN A 178 -17.57 8.60 -9.91
CA GLN A 178 -17.57 7.69 -8.76
C GLN A 178 -16.58 6.55 -9.02
N LEU A 179 -15.74 6.27 -8.02
CA LEU A 179 -14.83 5.12 -8.06
C LEU A 179 -15.56 3.86 -7.60
N HIS A 180 -15.62 2.86 -8.48
CA HIS A 180 -16.24 1.54 -8.31
C HIS A 180 -15.20 0.45 -8.01
N TRP A 181 -15.66 -0.78 -7.85
CA TRP A 181 -14.80 -1.94 -7.51
C TRP A 181 -14.00 -1.75 -6.22
N VAL A 182 -14.58 -1.07 -5.24
CA VAL A 182 -13.94 -0.83 -3.94
C VAL A 182 -14.39 -1.92 -2.98
N GLN A 183 -13.48 -2.77 -2.50
CA GLN A 183 -13.87 -3.69 -1.43
C GLN A 183 -14.30 -2.88 -0.20
N LEU A 184 -15.50 -3.14 0.32
CA LEU A 184 -16.03 -2.48 1.51
C LEU A 184 -15.16 -2.71 2.77
N VAL A 185 -15.44 -1.97 3.85
CA VAL A 185 -14.69 -2.04 5.12
C VAL A 185 -14.58 -3.50 5.59
N GLY A 186 -13.36 -3.93 5.89
CA GLY A 186 -13.05 -5.33 6.18
C GLY A 186 -11.67 -5.51 6.80
N SER A 187 -11.31 -6.77 7.05
CA SER A 187 -10.06 -7.17 7.70
C SER A 187 -9.30 -8.28 6.98
N ALA A 188 -9.76 -8.66 5.79
CA ALA A 188 -9.26 -9.76 4.98
C ALA A 188 -9.71 -9.53 3.52
N PRO A 189 -9.18 -10.28 2.55
CA PRO A 189 -9.76 -10.31 1.22
C PRO A 189 -11.25 -10.69 1.25
N ALA A 190 -12.03 -10.06 0.38
CA ALA A 190 -13.45 -10.36 0.22
C ALA A 190 -13.90 -10.04 -1.22
N PRO A 191 -14.99 -10.67 -1.70
CA PRO A 191 -15.55 -10.37 -3.01
C PRO A 191 -15.91 -8.88 -3.16
N VAL A 192 -15.75 -8.38 -4.38
CA VAL A 192 -15.98 -6.98 -4.73
C VAL A 192 -17.02 -6.91 -5.83
N LYS A 193 -18.01 -6.03 -5.68
CA LYS A 193 -18.99 -5.75 -6.74
C LYS A 193 -18.62 -4.46 -7.46
N TYR A 194 -19.15 -4.30 -8.66
CA TYR A 194 -18.99 -3.07 -9.42
C TYR A 194 -19.45 -1.87 -8.59
N GLU A 195 -20.67 -1.91 -8.06
CA GLU A 195 -21.30 -0.78 -7.37
C GLU A 195 -20.70 -0.45 -6.00
N ASP A 196 -19.77 -1.29 -5.50
CA ASP A 196 -19.17 -1.07 -4.19
C ASP A 196 -18.23 0.15 -4.24
N SER A 197 -18.49 1.10 -3.34
CA SER A 197 -17.71 2.32 -3.18
C SER A 197 -17.66 2.80 -1.73
N VAL A 198 -16.54 3.41 -1.32
CA VAL A 198 -16.32 3.94 0.02
C VAL A 198 -15.42 5.19 -0.04
N GLU A 199 -15.63 6.16 0.84
CA GLU A 199 -14.99 7.49 0.80
C GLU A 199 -13.45 7.43 0.89
N TYR A 200 -12.90 6.49 1.66
CA TYR A 200 -11.45 6.36 1.78
C TYR A 200 -10.78 5.99 0.44
N ALA A 201 -11.48 5.27 -0.44
CA ALA A 201 -10.97 4.84 -1.73
C ALA A 201 -10.93 6.00 -2.72
N THR A 202 -11.90 6.92 -2.66
CA THR A 202 -11.81 8.21 -3.36
C THR A 202 -10.57 8.98 -2.91
N GLY A 203 -10.27 9.02 -1.61
CA GLY A 203 -9.03 9.60 -1.09
C GLY A 203 -7.77 8.93 -1.65
N ALA A 204 -7.76 7.60 -1.74
CA ALA A 204 -6.66 6.83 -2.33
C ALA A 204 -6.46 7.16 -3.82
N PHE A 205 -7.56 7.26 -4.58
CA PHE A 205 -7.52 7.61 -6.00
C PHE A 205 -6.99 9.03 -6.22
N LEU A 206 -7.41 9.99 -5.39
CA LEU A 206 -6.90 11.36 -5.44
C LEU A 206 -5.40 11.41 -5.09
N LEU A 207 -4.94 10.62 -4.11
CA LEU A 207 -3.51 10.47 -3.84
C LEU A 207 -2.76 9.96 -5.07
N ALA A 208 -3.26 8.90 -5.72
CA ALA A 208 -2.64 8.37 -6.94
C ALA A 208 -2.54 9.43 -8.05
N GLY A 209 -3.65 10.09 -8.37
CA GLY A 209 -3.67 11.15 -9.38
C GLY A 209 -2.72 12.31 -9.08
N SER A 210 -2.57 12.67 -7.80
CA SER A 210 -1.69 13.76 -7.35
C SER A 210 -0.20 13.50 -7.62
N GLU A 211 0.21 12.22 -7.69
CA GLU A 211 1.59 11.84 -8.02
C GLU A 211 1.75 11.49 -9.49
N VAL A 212 0.75 10.87 -10.11
CA VAL A 212 0.77 10.52 -11.54
C VAL A 212 0.87 11.77 -12.40
N VAL A 213 0.19 12.87 -12.06
CA VAL A 213 0.25 14.13 -12.83
C VAL A 213 1.67 14.69 -12.90
N LYS A 214 2.51 14.45 -11.88
CA LYS A 214 3.91 14.91 -11.82
C LYS A 214 4.85 14.07 -12.69
N LEU A 215 4.41 12.90 -13.16
CA LEU A 215 5.19 12.01 -14.05
C LEU A 215 5.04 12.34 -15.54
N ILE A 216 4.13 13.28 -15.87
CA ILE A 216 3.80 13.68 -17.25
C ILE A 216 4.85 14.65 -17.83
N ASP A 217 5.78 15.12 -17.00
CA ASP A 217 6.91 15.98 -17.38
C ASP A 217 8.19 15.20 -17.75
#